data_AF-A0A920T981-F1
#
_entry.id   AF-A0A920T981-F1
#
_cell.length_a   1.000
_cell.length_b   1.000
_cell.length_c   1.000
_cell.angle_alpha   90.00
_cell.angle_beta   90.00
_cell.angle_gamma   90.00
#
_symmetry.space_group_name_H-M   'P 1'
#
loop_
_entity.id
_entity.type
_entity.pdbx_description
1 polymer ?
#
loop_
_entity_poly.entity_id
_entity_poly.type
_entity_poly.pdbx_seq_one_letter_code
_entity_poly.pdbx_strand_id
1 'polypeptide(L)'
;MWKLYFGRGLTAPLDDLGAQGTRPVHPELLDWLAVEFIESGWNVKHMVRLIVNSGAYRQNSLVGASLRERDPYNQLLARQSRFRLDAEIVRDNALWALSGLLVTRVGGPSVKPYQPAGYWRHMNFPAPDLEVLGRQIGLPPGTLHLVAANVPASQPAGLRRPQS
;
A
#
# COMPACT_ATOMS: atom_id res chain seq x y z
N MET A 1 12.55 11.13 8.15
CA MET A 1 13.05 10.80 6.79
C MET A 1 13.73 9.42 6.74
N TRP A 2 14.84 9.19 7.45
CA TRP A 2 15.60 7.93 7.40
C TRP A 2 14.73 6.65 7.55
N LYS A 3 13.88 6.62 8.59
CA LYS A 3 12.93 5.52 8.83
C LYS A 3 12.02 5.22 7.64
N LEU A 4 11.64 6.21 6.85
CA LEU A 4 10.76 5.99 5.70
C LEU A 4 11.47 5.19 4.60
N TYR A 5 12.79 5.38 4.46
CA TYR A 5 13.58 4.70 3.43
C TYR A 5 14.13 3.35 3.89
N PHE A 6 14.48 3.21 5.17
CA PHE A 6 15.08 1.99 5.72
C PHE A 6 14.13 1.19 6.63
N GLY A 7 12.89 1.63 6.84
CA GLY A 7 11.90 1.01 7.73
C GLY A 7 12.20 1.16 9.24
N ARG A 8 13.43 1.54 9.61
CA ARG A 8 13.90 1.72 10.99
C ARG A 8 14.63 3.06 11.13
N GLY A 9 14.53 3.68 12.31
CA GLY A 9 15.35 4.84 12.66
C GLY A 9 16.82 4.49 12.92
N LEU A 10 17.69 5.49 12.87
CA LEU A 10 19.08 5.36 13.34
C LEU A 10 19.13 5.12 14.86
N THR A 11 18.11 5.59 15.58
CA THR A 11 17.87 5.38 17.01
C THR A 11 16.50 4.73 17.24
N ALA A 12 16.31 4.19 18.44
CA ALA A 12 15.01 3.80 18.97
C ALA A 12 14.93 4.34 20.42
N PRO A 13 14.03 5.27 20.79
CA PRO A 13 12.91 5.82 20.03
C PRO A 13 13.36 6.82 18.93
N LEU A 14 12.45 7.15 18.01
CA LEU A 14 12.69 8.20 16.99
C LEU A 14 12.53 9.61 17.56
N ASP A 15 11.71 9.72 18.61
CA ASP A 15 11.26 10.98 19.17
C ASP A 15 12.20 11.51 20.25
N ASP A 16 13.21 10.71 20.63
CA ASP A 16 14.24 11.07 21.60
C ASP A 16 15.63 10.70 21.10
N LEU A 17 16.38 11.72 20.69
CA LEU A 17 17.78 11.64 20.30
C LEU A 17 18.74 12.13 21.41
N GLY A 18 18.19 12.46 22.58
CA GLY A 18 18.92 12.99 23.73
C GLY A 18 19.42 11.93 24.70
N ALA A 19 19.79 12.35 25.90
CA ALA A 19 20.40 11.48 26.93
C ALA A 19 19.49 10.35 27.44
N GLN A 20 18.18 10.43 27.19
CA GLN A 20 17.20 9.40 27.55
C GLN A 20 16.87 8.44 26.40
N GLY A 21 17.34 8.72 25.19
CA GLY A 21 17.20 7.87 24.01
C GLY A 21 18.26 6.77 23.93
N THR A 22 18.00 5.73 23.11
CA THR A 22 19.02 4.71 22.83
C THR A 22 20.07 5.29 21.89
N ARG A 23 21.34 5.13 22.26
CA ARG A 23 22.47 5.54 21.42
C ARG A 23 22.39 4.89 20.04
N PRO A 24 22.54 5.66 18.95
CA PRO A 24 22.56 5.09 17.61
C PRO A 24 23.76 4.15 17.45
N VAL A 25 23.57 3.08 16.67
CA VAL A 25 24.64 2.12 16.32
C VAL A 25 25.73 2.80 15.49
N HIS A 26 25.35 3.82 14.72
CA HIS A 26 26.25 4.63 13.89
C HIS A 26 26.09 6.12 14.25
N PRO A 27 26.69 6.60 15.35
CA PRO A 27 26.58 8.01 15.77
C PRO A 27 27.20 8.97 14.76
N GLU A 28 28.36 8.62 14.20
CA GLU A 28 29.06 9.42 13.19
C GLU A 28 28.20 9.67 11.93
N LEU A 29 27.39 8.68 11.55
CA LEU A 29 26.46 8.82 10.42
C LEU A 29 25.37 9.84 10.72
N LEU A 30 24.83 9.85 11.93
CA LEU A 30 23.82 10.82 12.34
C LEU A 30 24.40 12.23 12.33
N ASP A 31 25.59 12.41 12.91
CA ASP A 31 26.27 13.70 12.96
C ASP A 31 26.57 14.21 11.54
N TRP A 32 27.09 13.35 10.67
CA TRP A 32 27.36 13.71 9.28
C TRP A 32 26.08 14.10 8.51
N LEU A 33 24.99 13.35 8.66
CA LEU A 33 23.71 13.69 8.04
C LEU A 33 23.13 15.01 8.57
N ALA A 34 23.36 15.33 9.84
CA ALA A 34 22.92 16.60 10.44
C ALA A 34 23.70 17.78 9.86
N VAL A 35 25.03 17.66 9.75
CA VAL A 35 25.89 18.69 9.13
C VAL A 35 25.50 18.91 7.67
N GLU A 36 25.37 17.84 6.88
CA GLU A 36 24.98 17.91 5.47
C GLU A 36 23.62 18.60 5.28
N PHE A 37 22.67 18.35 6.19
CA PHE A 37 21.35 18.96 6.11
C PHE A 37 21.40 20.48 6.37
N ILE A 38 22.25 20.92 7.30
CA ILE A 38 22.46 22.35 7.58
C ILE A 38 23.20 23.01 6.42
N GLU A 39 24.28 22.41 5.93
CA GLU A 39 25.12 22.95 4.84
C GLU A 39 24.38 23.02 3.50
N SER A 40 23.47 22.08 3.25
CA SER A 40 22.59 22.12 2.07
C SER A 40 21.47 23.15 2.16
N GLY A 41 21.39 23.92 3.25
CA GLY A 41 20.38 24.94 3.48
C GLY A 41 19.00 24.36 3.78
N TRP A 42 18.94 23.29 4.58
CA TRP A 42 17.69 22.61 4.98
C TRP A 42 16.95 21.99 3.78
N ASN A 43 17.70 21.57 2.75
CA ASN A 43 17.12 21.06 1.51
C ASN A 43 16.72 19.58 1.64
N VAL A 44 15.42 19.35 1.88
CA VAL A 44 14.87 17.99 2.02
C VAL A 44 15.08 17.14 0.76
N LYS A 45 14.93 17.73 -0.43
CA LYS A 45 15.09 17.01 -1.71
C LYS A 45 16.52 16.53 -1.92
N HIS A 46 17.50 17.34 -1.51
CA HIS A 46 18.90 16.97 -1.51
C HIS A 46 19.15 15.75 -0.61
N MET A 47 18.67 15.80 0.63
CA MET A 47 18.82 14.68 1.56
C MET A 47 18.16 13.40 1.06
N VAL A 48 16.98 13.49 0.46
CA VAL A 48 16.30 12.35 -0.16
C VAL A 48 17.18 11.74 -1.25
N ARG A 49 17.71 12.56 -2.18
CA ARG A 49 18.61 12.09 -3.24
C ARG A 49 19.86 11.44 -2.68
N LEU A 50 20.44 12.01 -1.64
CA LEU A 50 21.63 11.48 -0.98
C LEU A 50 21.35 10.10 -0.39
N ILE A 51 20.23 9.95 0.33
CA ILE A 51 19.83 8.68 0.95
C ILE A 51 19.60 7.61 -0.11
N VAL A 52 18.78 7.88 -1.14
CA VAL A 52 18.46 6.87 -2.16
C VAL A 52 19.66 6.52 -3.06
N ASN A 53 20.65 7.41 -3.14
CA ASN A 53 21.91 7.15 -3.82
C ASN A 53 23.03 6.63 -2.89
N SER A 54 22.73 6.32 -1.63
CA SER A 54 23.71 5.71 -0.73
C SER A 54 23.98 4.25 -1.12
N GLY A 55 25.20 3.77 -0.84
CA GLY A 55 25.55 2.36 -1.02
C GLY A 55 24.62 1.45 -0.23
N ALA A 56 24.33 1.80 1.02
CA ALA A 56 23.42 1.05 1.91
C ALA A 56 22.00 0.93 1.33
N TYR A 57 21.46 1.99 0.72
CA TYR A 57 20.12 1.95 0.13
C TYR A 57 20.04 1.08 -1.12
N ARG A 58 21.11 1.06 -1.93
CA ARG A 58 21.18 0.25 -3.17
C ARG A 58 21.55 -1.21 -2.94
N GLN A 59 21.82 -1.63 -1.70
CA GLN A 59 22.12 -3.03 -1.41
C GLN A 59 20.92 -3.92 -1.71
N ASN A 60 21.20 -5.19 -2.00
CA ASN A 60 20.14 -6.18 -2.17
C ASN A 60 19.47 -6.48 -0.82
N SER A 61 18.17 -6.78 -0.85
CA SER A 61 17.42 -7.22 0.33
C SER A 61 17.52 -8.72 0.60
N LEU A 62 18.05 -9.50 -0.36
CA LEU A 62 18.36 -10.92 -0.19
C LEU A 62 19.44 -11.09 0.89
N VAL A 63 19.15 -11.95 1.88
CA VAL A 63 20.04 -12.16 3.04
C VAL A 63 20.32 -13.65 3.19
N GLY A 64 21.60 -14.00 3.31
CA GLY A 64 22.03 -15.36 3.67
C GLY A 64 21.67 -15.72 5.12
N ALA A 65 21.67 -17.01 5.44
CA ALA A 65 21.29 -17.49 6.77
C ALA A 65 22.19 -16.92 7.89
N SER A 66 23.50 -16.89 7.67
CA SER A 66 24.49 -16.38 8.64
C SER A 66 24.31 -14.90 8.97
N LEU A 67 24.03 -14.06 7.97
CA LEU A 67 23.83 -12.63 8.18
C LEU A 67 22.49 -12.34 8.88
N ARG A 68 21.47 -13.17 8.64
CA ARG A 68 20.17 -13.07 9.31
C ARG A 68 20.26 -13.44 10.79
N GLU A 69 21.10 -14.40 11.13
CA GLU A 69 21.33 -14.81 12.52
C GLU A 69 22.14 -13.77 13.29
N ARG A 70 23.15 -13.17 12.65
CA ARG A 70 24.00 -12.13 13.25
C ARG A 70 23.30 -10.77 13.40
N ASP A 71 22.48 -10.38 12.42
CA ASP A 71 21.74 -9.11 12.46
C ASP A 71 20.30 -9.28 11.93
N PRO A 72 19.43 -9.90 12.73
CA PRO A 72 18.03 -10.13 12.34
C PRO A 72 17.28 -8.82 12.09
N TYR A 73 17.65 -7.75 12.80
CA TYR A 73 16.99 -6.45 12.77
C TYR A 73 17.62 -5.44 11.81
N ASN A 74 18.66 -5.83 11.06
CA ASN A 74 19.38 -4.99 10.11
C ASN A 74 19.89 -3.66 10.74
N GLN A 75 20.37 -3.72 11.98
CA GLN A 75 20.90 -2.56 12.68
C GLN A 75 22.20 -2.03 12.07
N LEU A 76 22.99 -2.91 11.45
CA LEU A 76 24.26 -2.59 10.81
C LEU A 76 24.08 -2.11 9.35
N LEU A 77 22.84 -2.02 8.87
CA LEU A 77 22.53 -1.64 7.49
C LEU A 77 23.27 -2.49 6.44
N ALA A 78 23.48 -3.78 6.77
CA ALA A 78 24.21 -4.73 5.93
C ALA A 78 23.38 -5.27 4.74
N ARG A 79 22.12 -4.84 4.65
CA ARG A 79 21.20 -5.11 3.53
C ARG A 79 20.15 -4.00 3.43
N GLN A 80 19.44 -3.96 2.32
CA GLN A 80 18.22 -3.15 2.25
C GLN A 80 17.07 -3.81 3.01
N SER A 81 16.28 -2.99 3.71
CA SER A 81 15.08 -3.41 4.43
C SER A 81 13.96 -3.80 3.47
N ARG A 82 13.23 -4.86 3.83
CA ARG A 82 11.99 -5.25 3.16
C ARG A 82 10.83 -4.74 3.99
N PHE A 83 10.00 -3.89 3.40
CA PHE A 83 8.75 -3.42 3.99
C PHE A 83 7.61 -3.67 3.02
N ARG A 84 6.40 -3.82 3.56
CA ARG A 84 5.19 -3.97 2.73
C ARG A 84 4.86 -2.61 2.14
N LEU A 85 4.54 -2.60 0.85
CA LEU A 85 3.98 -1.43 0.20
C LEU A 85 2.49 -1.34 0.53
N ASP A 86 2.00 -0.12 0.71
CA ASP A 86 0.57 0.14 0.89
C ASP A 86 -0.22 -0.28 -0.36
N ALA A 87 -1.47 -0.69 -0.15
CA ALA A 87 -2.32 -1.21 -1.22
C ALA A 87 -2.54 -0.16 -2.32
N GLU A 88 -2.59 1.11 -1.94
CA GLU A 88 -2.70 2.29 -2.80
C GLU A 88 -1.50 2.39 -3.74
N ILE A 89 -0.27 2.25 -3.22
CA ILE A 89 0.96 2.30 -4.03
C ILE A 89 0.99 1.14 -5.03
N VAL A 90 0.59 -0.07 -4.59
CA VAL A 90 0.54 -1.24 -5.46
C VAL A 90 -0.50 -1.05 -6.57
N ARG A 91 -1.70 -0.56 -6.22
CA ARG A 91 -2.77 -0.26 -7.19
C ARG A 91 -2.32 0.79 -8.19
N ASP A 92 -1.74 1.90 -7.74
CA ASP A 92 -1.34 3.01 -8.62
C ASP A 92 -0.18 2.58 -9.53
N ASN A 93 0.76 1.79 -9.03
CA ASN A 93 1.81 1.21 -9.87
C ASN A 93 1.22 0.27 -10.94
N ALA A 94 0.25 -0.57 -10.56
CA ALA A 94 -0.43 -1.45 -11.51
C ALA A 94 -1.23 -0.67 -12.57
N LEU A 95 -1.96 0.37 -12.15
CA LEU A 95 -2.76 1.20 -13.04
C LEU A 95 -1.88 2.08 -13.96
N TRP A 96 -0.81 2.66 -13.44
CA TRP A 96 0.02 3.59 -14.19
C TRP A 96 1.14 2.90 -14.96
N ALA A 97 2.04 2.20 -14.26
CA ALA A 97 3.30 1.74 -14.82
C ALA A 97 3.16 0.44 -15.63
N LEU A 98 2.20 -0.42 -15.27
CA LEU A 98 2.05 -1.73 -15.91
C LEU A 98 0.94 -1.78 -16.97
N SER A 99 -0.20 -1.15 -16.68
CA SER A 99 -1.39 -1.30 -17.54
C SER A 99 -1.75 -0.06 -18.36
N GLY A 100 -1.24 1.12 -17.99
CA GLY A 100 -1.62 2.39 -18.62
C GLY A 100 -3.11 2.74 -18.43
N LEU A 101 -3.79 2.07 -17.50
CA LEU A 101 -5.22 2.23 -17.21
C LEU A 101 -5.50 3.38 -16.22
N LEU A 102 -4.47 4.07 -15.74
CA LEU A 102 -4.65 5.21 -14.84
C LEU A 102 -5.30 6.37 -15.60
N VAL A 103 -6.56 6.64 -15.25
CA VAL A 103 -7.28 7.84 -15.70
C VAL A 103 -6.98 8.98 -14.73
N THR A 104 -6.28 10.01 -15.20
CA THR A 104 -5.91 11.21 -14.40
C THR A 104 -6.98 12.31 -14.41
N ARG A 105 -8.09 12.11 -15.13
CA ARG A 105 -9.21 13.05 -15.18
C ARG A 105 -9.90 13.09 -13.81
N VAL A 106 -10.01 14.29 -13.25
CA VAL A 106 -10.75 14.53 -12.01
C VAL A 106 -12.25 14.64 -12.33
N GLY A 107 -13.08 13.86 -11.64
CA GLY A 107 -14.53 13.82 -11.83
C GLY A 107 -15.00 12.80 -12.88
N GLY A 108 -16.31 12.54 -12.90
CA GLY A 108 -16.96 11.57 -13.80
C GLY A 108 -18.02 10.73 -13.08
N PRO A 109 -18.82 9.95 -13.82
CA PRO A 109 -19.76 8.99 -13.24
C PRO A 109 -19.01 7.95 -12.41
N SER A 110 -19.59 7.57 -11.26
CA SER A 110 -18.98 6.58 -10.37
C SER A 110 -18.77 5.25 -11.09
N VAL A 111 -17.53 4.78 -11.15
CA VAL A 111 -17.16 3.50 -11.74
C VAL A 111 -17.10 2.44 -10.66
N LYS A 112 -17.80 1.33 -10.89
CA LYS A 112 -17.75 0.16 -10.01
C LYS A 112 -16.63 -0.76 -10.49
N PRO A 113 -15.54 -0.95 -9.72
CA PRO A 113 -14.47 -1.87 -10.10
C PRO A 113 -15.00 -3.30 -10.27
N TYR A 114 -14.30 -4.11 -11.05
CA TYR A 114 -14.62 -5.54 -11.18
C TYR A 114 -14.67 -6.19 -9.78
N GLN A 115 -15.76 -6.88 -9.49
CA GLN A 115 -15.98 -7.60 -8.23
C GLN A 115 -16.24 -9.07 -8.57
N PRO A 116 -15.50 -10.01 -7.96
CA PRO A 116 -15.74 -11.43 -8.17
C PRO A 116 -17.13 -11.84 -7.64
N ALA A 117 -17.71 -12.89 -8.23
CA ALA A 117 -19.01 -13.40 -7.81
C ALA A 117 -19.01 -13.74 -6.32
N GLY A 118 -20.01 -13.27 -5.57
CA GLY A 118 -20.13 -13.51 -4.13
C GLY A 118 -19.27 -12.60 -3.24
N TYR A 119 -18.64 -11.55 -3.76
CA TYR A 119 -17.84 -10.60 -2.97
C TYR A 119 -18.57 -10.03 -1.74
N TRP A 120 -19.88 -9.80 -1.84
CA TRP A 120 -20.71 -9.27 -0.75
C TRP A 120 -21.40 -10.34 0.12
N ARG A 121 -21.15 -11.64 -0.13
CA ARG A 121 -21.91 -12.72 0.52
C ARG A 121 -21.80 -12.73 2.05
N HIS A 122 -20.70 -12.23 2.59
CA HIS A 122 -20.47 -12.13 4.03
C HIS A 122 -20.89 -10.80 4.63
N MET A 123 -21.17 -9.80 3.80
CA MET A 123 -21.65 -8.51 4.26
C MET A 123 -23.17 -8.58 4.28
N ASN A 124 -23.74 -8.63 5.47
CA ASN A 124 -25.18 -8.71 5.72
C ASN A 124 -25.86 -7.35 5.43
N PHE A 125 -25.62 -6.78 4.25
CA PHE A 125 -26.34 -5.61 3.79
C PHE A 125 -27.80 -6.01 3.58
N PRO A 126 -28.77 -5.32 4.20
CA PRO A 126 -30.15 -5.48 3.78
C PRO A 126 -30.21 -5.18 2.28
N ALA A 127 -30.92 -6.02 1.52
CA ALA A 127 -31.10 -5.78 0.10
C ALA A 127 -31.65 -4.35 -0.08
N PRO A 128 -31.03 -3.51 -0.93
CA PRO A 128 -31.53 -2.16 -1.13
C PRO A 128 -32.98 -2.24 -1.60
N ASP A 129 -33.87 -1.55 -0.90
CA ASP A 129 -35.28 -1.50 -1.26
C ASP A 129 -35.42 -0.68 -2.54
N LEU A 130 -35.48 -1.39 -3.66
CA LEU A 130 -35.57 -0.81 -5.00
C LEU A 130 -36.89 -0.05 -5.21
N GLU A 131 -37.93 -0.32 -4.43
CA GLU A 131 -39.18 0.47 -4.50
C GLU A 131 -38.97 1.87 -3.94
N VAL A 132 -38.26 1.99 -2.82
CA VAL A 132 -37.96 3.29 -2.19
C VAL A 132 -37.05 4.12 -3.09
N LEU A 133 -36.00 3.49 -3.64
CA LEU A 133 -35.09 4.13 -4.59
C LEU A 133 -35.82 4.60 -5.85
N GLY A 134 -36.74 3.78 -6.39
CA GLY A 134 -37.55 4.11 -7.57
C GLY A 134 -38.47 5.31 -7.37
N ARG A 135 -39.11 5.43 -6.21
CA ARG A 135 -39.94 6.60 -5.87
C ARG A 135 -39.12 7.88 -5.73
N GLN A 136 -37.92 7.81 -5.17
CA GLN A 136 -37.09 8.98 -4.89
C GLN A 136 -36.49 9.62 -6.15
N ILE A 137 -36.34 8.84 -7.23
CA ILE A 137 -35.83 9.29 -8.53
C ILE A 137 -36.92 9.40 -9.61
N GLY A 138 -38.20 9.27 -9.23
CA GLY A 138 -39.35 9.50 -10.12
C GLY A 138 -39.52 8.48 -11.25
N LEU A 139 -38.98 7.26 -11.11
CA LEU A 139 -39.13 6.22 -12.13
C LEU A 139 -40.47 5.49 -11.99
N PRO A 140 -41.11 5.09 -13.10
CA PRO A 140 -42.33 4.30 -13.04
C PRO A 140 -42.08 2.95 -12.35
N PRO A 141 -43.07 2.42 -11.61
CA PRO A 141 -42.94 1.18 -10.85
C PRO A 141 -42.51 0.02 -11.77
N GLY A 142 -41.55 -0.80 -11.32
CA GLY A 142 -41.00 -1.93 -12.08
C GLY A 142 -39.75 -1.62 -12.92
N THR A 143 -39.39 -0.35 -13.12
CA THR A 143 -38.24 0.04 -13.97
C THR A 143 -36.89 -0.44 -13.42
N LEU A 144 -36.70 -0.40 -12.10
CA LEU A 144 -35.45 -0.83 -11.46
C LEU A 144 -35.29 -2.36 -11.41
N HIS A 145 -36.40 -3.11 -11.40
CA HIS A 145 -36.38 -4.57 -11.49
C HIS A 145 -35.86 -5.05 -12.85
N LEU A 146 -36.20 -4.34 -13.93
CA LEU A 146 -35.76 -4.68 -15.29
C LEU A 146 -34.25 -4.45 -15.49
N VAL A 147 -33.68 -3.43 -14.84
CA VAL A 147 -32.24 -3.14 -14.88
C VAL A 147 -31.44 -4.13 -14.02
N ALA A 148 -31.99 -4.56 -12.88
CA ALA A 148 -31.38 -5.60 -12.05
C ALA A 148 -31.47 -7.00 -12.66
N ALA A 149 -32.53 -7.30 -13.44
CA ALA A 149 -32.73 -8.58 -14.11
C ALA A 149 -31.77 -8.85 -15.29
N ASN A 150 -31.09 -7.82 -15.81
CA ASN A 150 -30.09 -7.94 -16.86
C ASN A 150 -28.66 -8.17 -16.35
N VAL A 151 -28.49 -8.35 -15.03
CA VAL A 151 -27.31 -9.02 -14.49
C VAL A 151 -27.53 -10.52 -14.70
N PRO A 152 -26.71 -11.24 -15.48
CA PRO A 152 -26.90 -12.67 -15.66
C PRO A 152 -26.87 -13.32 -14.28
N ALA A 153 -28.01 -13.85 -13.86
CA ALA A 153 -28.10 -14.75 -12.73
C ALA A 153 -27.21 -15.94 -13.06
N SER A 154 -25.97 -15.92 -12.57
CA SER A 154 -25.10 -17.08 -12.57
C SER A 154 -25.73 -18.13 -11.67
N GLN A 155 -26.60 -18.94 -12.27
CA GLN A 155 -27.07 -20.21 -11.72
C GLN A 155 -25.83 -21.05 -11.40
N PRO A 156 -25.68 -21.59 -10.19
CA PRO A 156 -24.63 -22.56 -9.92
C PRO A 156 -25.00 -23.85 -10.65
N ALA A 157 -24.25 -24.18 -11.71
CA ALA A 157 -24.27 -25.51 -12.30
C ALA A 157 -23.90 -26.52 -11.22
N GLY A 158 -24.86 -27.38 -10.87
CA GLY A 158 -24.70 -28.41 -9.86
C GLY A 158 -23.55 -29.36 -10.21
N LEU A 159 -22.55 -29.43 -9.34
CA LEU A 159 -21.57 -30.51 -9.29
C LEU A 159 -22.30 -31.82 -8.97
N ARG A 160 -22.68 -32.58 -10.01
CA ARG A 160 -22.94 -34.01 -9.85
C ARG A 160 -21.61 -34.69 -9.54
N ARG A 161 -21.50 -35.30 -8.35
CA ARG A 161 -20.43 -36.24 -8.03
C ARG A 161 -20.50 -37.43 -9.00
N PRO A 162 -19.40 -37.86 -9.63
CA PRO A 162 -19.36 -39.17 -10.24
C PRO A 162 -19.30 -40.23 -9.14
N GLN A 163 -20.24 -41.17 -9.18
CA GLN A 163 -20.07 -42.46 -8.51
C GLN A 163 -19.15 -43.33 -9.35
N SER A 164 -18.13 -43.88 -8.72
CA SER A 164 -17.52 -45.18 -9.05
C SER A 164 -16.68 -45.61 -7.86
#